data_AF-A0A0K8QDJ9-F1
#
_entry.id   AF-A0A0K8QDJ9-F1
#
_cell.length_a   1.000
_cell.length_b   1.000
_cell.length_c   1.000
_cell.angle_alpha   90.00
_cell.angle_beta   90.00
_cell.angle_gamma   90.00
#
_symmetry.space_group_name_H-M   'P 1'
#
loop_
_entity.id
_entity.type
_entity.pdbx_description
1 polymer ?
#
loop_
_entity_poly.entity_id
_entity_poly.type
_entity_poly.pdbx_seq_one_letter_code
_entity_poly.pdbx_strand_id
1 'polypeptide(L)'
;MAIVRPIVECNRTQIDNGRFYLREMVFGDPTEPQHSAALSIVAQTEEAIAAILDREKPAGAGDAATAARIVSAIMFVSMAASVNAGLETEALERDIRTQISLLIPR
;
A
#
# COMPACT_ATOMS: atom_id res chain seq x y z
N MET A 1 5.32 -9.61 1.45
CA MET A 1 4.12 -9.56 0.57
C MET A 1 2.84 -10.12 1.19
N ALA A 2 2.85 -10.76 2.37
CA ALA A 2 1.65 -11.36 2.95
C ALA A 2 0.51 -10.35 3.23
N ILE A 3 0.85 -9.14 3.68
CA ILE A 3 -0.13 -8.04 3.88
C ILE A 3 -0.52 -7.40 2.54
N VAL A 4 0.46 -7.10 1.69
CA VAL A 4 0.25 -6.31 0.46
C VAL A 4 -0.56 -7.05 -0.60
N ARG A 5 -0.27 -8.34 -0.84
CA ARG A 5 -0.93 -9.12 -1.90
C ARG A 5 -2.46 -9.12 -1.80
N PRO A 6 -3.09 -9.50 -0.67
CA PRO A 6 -4.56 -9.53 -0.59
C PRO A 6 -5.20 -8.15 -0.80
N ILE A 7 -4.50 -7.06 -0.46
CA ILE A 7 -4.96 -5.70 -0.72
C ILE A 7 -4.97 -5.41 -2.23
N VAL A 8 -3.92 -5.82 -2.93
CA VAL A 8 -3.83 -5.69 -4.40
C VAL A 8 -4.93 -6.50 -5.08
N GLU A 9 -5.08 -7.77 -4.73
CA GLU A 9 -6.12 -8.67 -5.27
C GLU A 9 -7.53 -8.09 -5.06
N CYS A 10 -7.82 -7.58 -3.86
CA CYS A 10 -9.11 -6.96 -3.54
C CYS A 10 -9.39 -5.73 -4.43
N ASN A 11 -8.46 -4.77 -4.49
CA ASN A 11 -8.62 -3.56 -5.31
C ASN A 11 -8.69 -3.84 -6.81
N ARG A 12 -8.11 -4.97 -7.24
CA ARG A 12 -8.09 -5.41 -8.65
C ARG A 12 -9.32 -6.21 -9.07
N THR A 13 -10.19 -6.60 -8.15
CA THR A 13 -11.44 -7.32 -8.48
C THR A 13 -12.35 -6.48 -9.37
N GLN A 14 -12.39 -5.16 -9.16
CA GLN A 14 -13.05 -4.19 -10.04
C GLN A 14 -12.11 -3.01 -10.27
N ILE A 15 -11.29 -3.09 -11.32
CA ILE A 15 -10.14 -2.21 -11.56
C ILE A 15 -10.51 -0.73 -11.51
N ASP A 16 -11.56 -0.31 -12.22
CA ASP A 16 -11.95 1.10 -12.28
C ASP A 16 -12.50 1.62 -10.95
N ASN A 17 -13.29 0.80 -10.26
CA ASN A 17 -13.82 1.15 -8.95
C ASN A 17 -12.70 1.23 -7.90
N GLY A 18 -11.78 0.25 -7.88
CA GLY A 18 -10.59 0.29 -7.02
C GLY A 18 -9.73 1.52 -7.31
N ARG A 19 -9.51 1.85 -8.58
CA ARG A 19 -8.77 3.06 -9.00
C ARG A 19 -9.42 4.37 -8.55
N PHE A 20 -10.73 4.47 -8.63
CA PHE A 20 -11.46 5.65 -8.18
C PHE A 20 -11.38 5.76 -6.66
N TYR A 21 -11.67 4.67 -5.94
CA TYR A 21 -11.59 4.60 -4.50
C TYR A 21 -10.21 4.97 -3.96
N LEU A 22 -9.13 4.43 -4.55
CA LEU A 22 -7.76 4.74 -4.12
C LEU A 22 -7.35 6.20 -4.37
N ARG A 23 -7.95 6.89 -5.36
CA ARG A 23 -7.78 8.34 -5.54
C ARG A 23 -8.48 9.11 -4.43
N GLU A 24 -9.71 8.72 -4.11
CA GLU A 24 -10.47 9.31 -3.02
C GLU A 24 -9.73 9.14 -1.69
N MET A 25 -9.16 7.95 -1.44
CA MET A 25 -8.37 7.69 -0.24
C MET A 25 -7.20 8.66 -0.04
N VAL A 26 -6.58 9.14 -1.13
CA VAL A 26 -5.41 10.03 -1.07
C VAL A 26 -5.79 11.52 -1.15
N PHE A 27 -6.84 11.87 -1.90
CA PHE A 27 -7.16 13.26 -2.25
C PHE A 27 -8.55 13.75 -1.79
N GLY A 28 -9.38 12.86 -1.23
CA GLY A 28 -10.72 13.16 -0.73
C GLY A 28 -10.73 13.92 0.60
N ASP A 29 -11.94 14.24 1.09
CA ASP A 29 -12.14 14.93 2.36
C ASP A 29 -12.00 13.96 3.56
N PRO A 30 -10.93 14.07 4.37
CA PRO A 30 -10.67 13.14 5.46
C PRO A 30 -11.68 13.24 6.62
N THR A 31 -12.55 14.28 6.63
CA THR A 31 -13.57 14.47 7.67
C THR A 31 -14.89 13.79 7.34
N GLU A 32 -15.07 13.30 6.11
CA GLU A 32 -16.22 12.49 5.73
C GLU A 32 -16.18 11.16 6.55
N PRO A 33 -17.27 10.77 7.23
CA PRO A 33 -17.22 9.65 8.19
C PRO A 33 -16.73 8.32 7.60
N GLN A 34 -17.09 8.00 6.37
CA GLN A 34 -16.67 6.74 5.72
C GLN A 34 -15.20 6.81 5.29
N HIS A 35 -14.77 7.96 4.76
CA HIS A 35 -13.36 8.19 4.41
C HIS A 35 -12.46 8.16 5.65
N SER A 36 -12.87 8.79 6.76
CA SER A 36 -12.16 8.75 8.03
C SER A 36 -11.99 7.32 8.57
N ALA A 37 -13.06 6.51 8.51
CA ALA A 37 -12.99 5.09 8.88
C ALA A 37 -12.05 4.30 7.97
N ALA A 38 -12.06 4.56 6.67
CA ALA A 38 -11.15 3.93 5.72
C ALA A 38 -9.68 4.33 5.97
N LEU A 39 -9.41 5.59 6.29
CA LEU A 39 -8.07 6.07 6.65
C LEU A 39 -7.56 5.40 7.93
N SER A 40 -8.45 5.09 8.87
CA SER A 40 -8.10 4.33 10.07
C SER A 40 -7.67 2.90 9.76
N ILE A 41 -8.23 2.27 8.71
CA ILE A 41 -7.80 0.94 8.25
C ILE A 41 -6.42 1.02 7.57
N VAL A 42 -6.16 2.10 6.80
CA VAL A 42 -4.85 2.34 6.21
C VAL A 42 -3.79 2.51 7.30
N ALA A 43 -4.07 3.29 8.35
CA ALA A 43 -3.16 3.47 9.47
C ALA A 43 -2.83 2.13 10.17
N GLN A 44 -3.85 1.29 10.45
CA GLN A 44 -3.64 -0.04 11.02
C GLN A 44 -2.80 -0.95 10.10
N THR A 45 -2.97 -0.81 8.78
CA THR A 45 -2.16 -1.55 7.79
C THR A 45 -0.71 -1.10 7.83
N GLU A 46 -0.46 0.21 7.95
CA GLU A 46 0.89 0.77 8.10
C GLU A 46 1.56 0.29 9.39
N GLU A 47 0.83 0.27 10.51
CA GLU A 47 1.33 -0.28 11.79
C GLU A 47 1.72 -1.74 11.65
N ALA A 48 0.88 -2.55 10.98
CA ALA A 48 1.18 -3.97 10.75
C ALA A 48 2.41 -4.17 9.85
N ILE A 49 2.58 -3.35 8.82
CA ILE A 49 3.78 -3.38 7.95
C ILE A 49 5.02 -2.95 8.74
N ALA A 50 4.94 -1.87 9.51
CA ALA A 50 6.03 -1.37 10.34
C ALA A 50 6.49 -2.44 11.33
N ALA A 51 5.54 -3.12 11.99
CA ALA A 51 5.84 -4.21 12.92
C ALA A 51 6.56 -5.41 12.26
N ILE A 52 6.33 -5.67 10.97
CA ILE A 52 7.09 -6.68 10.23
C ILE A 52 8.50 -6.19 9.92
N LEU A 53 8.62 -4.95 9.43
CA LEU A 53 9.91 -4.37 9.05
C LEU A 53 10.86 -4.18 10.24
N ASP A 54 10.31 -3.91 11.42
CA ASP A 54 11.10 -3.73 12.64
C ASP A 54 11.68 -5.05 13.16
N ARG A 55 10.98 -6.18 12.97
CA ARG A 55 11.46 -7.52 13.36
C ARG A 55 12.73 -7.95 12.63
N GLU A 56 12.93 -7.44 11.41
CA GLU A 56 14.04 -7.85 10.54
C GLU A 56 15.31 -6.97 10.73
N LYS A 57 15.28 -6.01 11.66
CA LYS A 57 16.36 -5.02 11.83
C LYS A 57 17.22 -5.26 13.08
N PRO A 58 18.55 -5.10 13.00
CA PRO A 58 19.39 -4.89 14.18
C PRO A 58 18.99 -3.59 14.90
N ALA A 59 19.13 -3.56 16.23
CA ALA A 59 18.76 -2.42 17.06
C ALA A 59 19.40 -1.11 16.52
N GLY A 60 18.56 -0.13 16.18
CA GLY A 60 18.96 1.20 15.69
C GLY A 60 18.86 1.44 14.17
N ALA A 61 18.43 0.46 13.37
CA ALA A 61 18.44 0.55 11.91
C ALA A 61 17.12 1.07 11.28
N GLY A 62 16.73 2.32 11.54
CA GLY A 62 15.84 3.10 10.66
C GLY A 62 14.33 3.02 10.89
N ASP A 63 13.66 4.10 10.49
CA ASP A 63 12.25 4.40 10.75
C ASP A 63 11.28 3.46 10.00
N ALA A 64 10.91 2.35 10.65
CA ALA A 64 9.98 1.35 10.12
C ALA A 64 8.59 1.92 9.80
N ALA A 65 8.17 2.96 10.53
CA ALA A 65 6.91 3.67 10.24
C ALA A 65 7.01 4.45 8.93
N THR A 66 8.13 5.14 8.68
CA THR A 66 8.38 5.78 7.39
C THR A 66 8.42 4.75 6.25
N ALA A 67 9.10 3.62 6.44
CA ALA A 67 9.12 2.56 5.42
C ALA A 67 7.72 2.00 5.14
N ALA A 68 6.90 1.76 6.16
CA ALA A 68 5.51 1.34 6.01
C ALA A 68 4.67 2.35 5.22
N ARG A 69 4.83 3.65 5.50
CA ARG A 69 4.17 4.72 4.74
C ARG A 69 4.60 4.75 3.28
N ILE A 70 5.87 4.48 2.99
CA ILE A 70 6.36 4.35 1.60
C ILE A 70 5.71 3.14 0.91
N VAL A 71 5.55 2.01 1.61
CA VAL A 71 4.83 0.83 1.08
C VAL A 71 3.38 1.19 0.74
N SER A 72 2.67 1.93 1.60
CA SER A 72 1.33 2.45 1.29
C SER A 72 1.33 3.34 0.05
N ALA A 73 2.29 4.28 -0.06
CA ALA A 73 2.41 5.16 -1.22
C ALA A 73 2.64 4.37 -2.53
N ILE A 74 3.51 3.36 -2.50
CA ILE A 74 3.73 2.44 -3.64
C ILE A 74 2.41 1.77 -4.03
N MET A 75 1.66 1.23 -3.06
CA MET A 75 0.37 0.59 -3.31
C MET A 75 -0.64 1.56 -3.94
N PHE A 76 -0.85 2.74 -3.34
CA PHE A 76 -1.79 3.75 -3.85
C PHE A 76 -1.45 4.18 -5.27
N VAL A 77 -0.20 4.59 -5.52
CA VAL A 77 0.22 5.07 -6.84
C VAL A 77 0.11 3.95 -7.88
N SER A 78 0.63 2.76 -7.56
CA SER A 78 0.67 1.64 -8.51
C SER A 78 -0.73 1.19 -8.92
N MET A 79 -1.67 1.13 -7.99
CA MET A 79 -3.03 0.66 -8.27
C MET A 79 -3.96 1.78 -8.78
N ALA A 80 -3.77 3.03 -8.38
CA ALA A 80 -4.61 4.13 -8.84
C ALA A 80 -4.22 4.61 -10.25
N ALA A 81 -2.94 4.61 -10.60
CA ALA A 81 -2.46 5.19 -11.86
C ALA A 81 -3.11 4.53 -13.08
N SER A 82 -3.64 5.36 -14.01
CA SER A 82 -4.34 4.87 -15.21
C SER A 82 -3.44 4.03 -16.13
N VAL A 83 -2.13 4.33 -16.14
CA VAL A 83 -1.13 3.59 -16.92
C VAL A 83 -1.04 2.11 -16.53
N ASN A 84 -1.40 1.77 -15.28
CA ASN A 84 -1.34 0.41 -14.76
C ASN A 84 -2.69 -0.33 -14.85
N ALA A 85 -3.75 0.32 -15.33
CA ALA A 85 -5.08 -0.28 -15.37
C ALA A 85 -5.14 -1.55 -16.25
N GLY A 86 -4.37 -1.55 -17.35
CA GLY A 86 -4.28 -2.69 -18.27
C GLY A 86 -3.29 -3.77 -17.87
N LEU A 87 -2.59 -3.64 -16.74
CA LEU A 87 -1.67 -4.67 -16.27
C LEU A 87 -2.43 -5.87 -15.70
N GLU A 88 -1.89 -7.07 -15.94
CA GLU A 88 -2.30 -8.26 -15.20
C GLU A 88 -1.97 -8.11 -13.72
N THR A 89 -2.83 -8.66 -12.85
CA THR A 89 -2.69 -8.51 -11.38
C THR A 89 -1.33 -9.00 -10.92
N GLU A 90 -0.87 -10.15 -11.42
CA GLU A 90 0.45 -10.69 -11.07
C GLU A 90 1.61 -9.80 -11.52
N ALA A 91 1.48 -9.12 -12.66
CA ALA A 91 2.51 -8.21 -13.16
C ALA A 91 2.63 -6.98 -12.25
N LEU A 92 1.47 -6.43 -11.84
CA LEU A 92 1.41 -5.33 -10.88
C LEU A 92 1.97 -5.74 -9.51
N GLU A 93 1.65 -6.93 -9.02
CA GLU A 93 2.19 -7.46 -7.76
C GLU A 93 3.71 -7.66 -7.81
N ARG A 94 4.25 -8.12 -8.94
CA ARG A 94 5.70 -8.24 -9.14
C ARG A 94 6.37 -6.88 -9.13
N ASP A 95 5.78 -5.88 -9.77
CA ASP A 95 6.31 -4.52 -9.77
C ASP A 95 6.30 -3.90 -8.37
N ILE A 96 5.17 -3.97 -7.66
CA ILE A 96 5.05 -3.54 -6.26
C ILE A 96 6.09 -4.24 -5.38
N ARG A 97 6.25 -5.57 -5.54
CA ARG A 97 7.25 -6.34 -4.77
C ARG A 97 8.66 -5.85 -5.05
N THR A 98 9.02 -5.58 -6.31
CA THR A 98 10.32 -5.04 -6.68
C THR A 98 10.59 -3.71 -5.99
N GLN A 99 9.63 -2.78 -6.03
CA GLN A 99 9.77 -1.47 -5.37
C GLN A 99 9.94 -1.62 -3.84
N ILE A 100 9.12 -2.46 -3.20
CA ILE A 100 9.21 -2.71 -1.75
C ILE A 100 10.54 -3.36 -1.36
N SER A 101 11.08 -4.26 -2.20
CA SER A 101 12.35 -4.94 -1.90
C SER A 101 13.54 -4.00 -1.78
N LEU A 102 13.46 -2.80 -2.37
CA LEU A 102 14.49 -1.77 -2.24
C LEU A 102 14.48 -1.07 -0.88
N LEU A 103 13.42 -1.25 -0.09
CA LEU A 103 13.28 -0.66 1.26
C LEU A 103 13.80 -1.59 2.37
N ILE A 104 14.02 -2.86 2.05
CA ILE A 104 14.43 -3.88 3.02
C ILE A 104 15.95 -4.06 2.90
N PRO A 105 16.73 -3.86 3.99
CA PRO A 105 18.16 -4.17 4.00
C PRO A 105 18.41 -5.63 3.61
N ARG A 106 19.48 -5.87 2.83
CA ARG A 106 19.90 -7.22 2.44
C ARG A 106 20.61 -7.95 3.58
#